data_AF-A0A820M2C6-F1
#
_entry.id   AF-A0A820M2C6-F1
#
_cell.length_a   1.000
_cell.length_b   1.000
_cell.length_c   1.000
_cell.angle_alpha   90.00
_cell.angle_beta   90.00
_cell.angle_gamma   90.00
#
_symmetry.space_group_name_H-M   'P 1'
#
loop_
_entity.id
_entity.type
_entity.pdbx_description
1 polymer ?
#
loop_
_entity_poly.entity_id
_entity_poly.type
_entity_poly.pdbx_seq_one_letter_code
_entity_poly.pdbx_strand_id
1 'polypeptide(L)'
;MNLTAFPSYDTSGFSTALQSGYIAYNKNGSTMTISTSPPYVFNLYSFITSSAFRNQLRLTMIGERSSKIWYSATYPLYTHWPQLIKLNYLNIDRITFSIIDSSKFAMDNLCISM
;
A
#
# COMPACT_ATOMS: atom_id res chain seq x y z
N MET A 1 -24.75 -2.53 15.99
CA MET A 1 -23.37 -3.05 16.20
C MET A 1 -22.55 -2.54 15.03
N ASN A 2 -21.67 -1.57 15.27
CA ASN A 2 -20.91 -0.86 14.22
C ASN A 2 -19.73 -1.74 13.78
N LEU A 3 -19.82 -2.36 12.60
CA LEU A 3 -18.74 -3.13 11.99
C LEU A 3 -17.92 -2.20 11.07
N THR A 4 -17.11 -1.32 11.65
CA THR A 4 -16.04 -0.66 10.89
C THR A 4 -14.88 -1.65 10.79
N ALA A 5 -14.92 -2.53 9.80
CA ALA A 5 -13.81 -3.40 9.45
C ALA A 5 -12.71 -2.53 8.79
N PHE A 6 -11.88 -1.90 9.61
CA PHE A 6 -10.64 -1.29 9.12
C PHE A 6 -9.68 -2.42 8.71
N PRO A 7 -8.95 -2.28 7.59
CA PRO A 7 -7.86 -3.21 7.29
C PRO A 7 -6.85 -3.17 8.45
N SER A 8 -6.55 -4.33 9.02
CA SER A 8 -5.54 -4.46 10.06
C SER A 8 -4.15 -4.23 9.45
N TYR A 9 -3.36 -3.34 10.06
CA TYR A 9 -1.96 -3.14 9.72
C TYR A 9 -1.08 -3.23 10.97
N ASP A 10 0.14 -3.72 10.78
CA ASP A 10 1.12 -3.87 11.85
C ASP A 10 1.85 -2.53 12.11
N THR A 11 1.64 -1.96 13.29
CA THR A 11 2.26 -0.71 13.75
C THR A 11 3.66 -0.90 14.34
N SER A 12 4.14 -2.14 14.49
CA SER A 12 5.44 -2.46 15.12
C SER A 12 6.67 -1.93 14.35
N GLY A 13 6.46 -1.33 13.18
CA GLY A 13 7.47 -0.76 12.32
C GLY A 13 7.92 0.68 12.61
N PHE A 14 7.23 1.44 13.46
CA PHE A 14 7.38 2.89 13.52
C PHE A 14 7.76 3.40 14.90
N SER A 15 9.02 3.82 15.09
CA SER A 15 9.45 4.47 16.32
C SER A 15 9.25 6.00 16.32
N THR A 16 9.01 6.65 15.17
CA THR A 16 9.11 8.13 15.06
C THR A 16 8.22 8.84 14.00
N ALA A 17 7.23 8.19 13.39
CA ALA A 17 6.39 8.87 12.38
C ALA A 17 5.22 9.67 13.00
N LEU A 18 5.01 10.92 12.56
CA LEU A 18 3.82 11.72 12.85
C LEU A 18 2.59 11.08 12.18
N GLN A 19 1.60 10.68 12.98
CA GLN A 19 0.42 9.93 12.54
C GLN A 19 -0.57 10.80 11.76
N SER A 20 -0.69 10.57 10.45
CA SER A 20 -1.94 10.74 9.67
C SER A 20 -2.64 9.37 9.62
N GLY A 21 -3.96 9.33 9.53
CA GLY A 21 -4.78 8.13 9.86
C GLY A 21 -4.44 6.81 9.15
N TYR A 22 -3.62 6.84 8.08
CA TYR A 22 -3.24 5.66 7.29
C TYR A 22 -1.78 5.71 6.81
N ILE A 23 -0.82 5.68 7.73
CA ILE A 23 0.62 5.54 7.42
C ILE A 23 1.02 4.05 7.41
N ALA A 24 1.75 3.62 6.38
CA ALA A 24 2.27 2.26 6.24
C ALA A 24 3.77 2.26 5.89
N TYR A 25 4.57 1.36 6.49
CA TYR A 25 6.01 1.26 6.27
C TYR A 25 6.39 -0.21 6.24
N ASN A 26 7.07 -0.62 5.18
CA ASN A 26 7.49 -2.01 5.02
C ASN A 26 8.80 -2.26 5.78
N LYS A 27 8.75 -2.27 7.12
CA LYS A 27 9.92 -2.35 8.02
C LYS A 27 10.97 -3.40 7.62
N ASN A 28 10.51 -4.56 7.13
CA ASN A 28 11.34 -5.71 6.80
C ASN A 28 11.77 -5.74 5.32
N GLY A 29 11.43 -4.71 4.54
CA GLY A 29 11.64 -4.68 3.10
C GLY A 29 10.87 -5.74 2.31
N SER A 30 9.93 -6.39 2.97
CA SER A 30 9.09 -7.44 2.42
C SER A 30 7.84 -6.88 1.74
N THR A 31 7.09 -7.78 1.14
CA THR A 31 5.75 -7.53 0.60
C THR A 31 4.80 -6.98 1.67
N MET A 32 4.01 -5.97 1.30
CA MET A 32 2.91 -5.45 2.11
C MET A 32 1.59 -5.77 1.40
N THR A 33 0.56 -6.17 2.14
CA THR A 33 -0.75 -6.51 1.56
C THR A 33 -1.86 -5.80 2.32
N ILE A 34 -2.85 -5.31 1.58
CA ILE A 34 -4.14 -4.87 2.12
C ILE A 34 -5.20 -5.79 1.49
N SER A 35 -6.08 -6.36 2.31
CA SER A 35 -7.08 -7.31 1.83
C SER A 35 -8.34 -7.32 2.69
N THR A 36 -9.45 -7.71 2.08
CA THR A 36 -10.73 -8.02 2.71
C THR A 36 -11.06 -9.50 2.52
N SER A 37 -11.88 -10.07 3.41
CA SER A 37 -12.38 -11.44 3.20
C SER A 37 -13.46 -11.43 2.12
N PRO A 38 -13.39 -12.29 1.08
CA PRO A 38 -14.48 -12.41 0.13
C PRO A 38 -15.81 -12.72 0.83
N PRO A 39 -16.95 -12.16 0.37
CA PRO A 39 -17.14 -11.43 -0.89
C PRO A 39 -16.89 -9.91 -0.81
N TYR A 40 -16.36 -9.39 0.31
CA TYR A 40 -16.14 -7.96 0.47
C TYR A 40 -15.03 -7.46 -0.46
N VAL A 41 -15.23 -6.27 -1.02
CA VAL A 41 -14.29 -5.59 -1.92
C VAL A 41 -14.05 -4.16 -1.44
N PHE A 42 -13.05 -3.50 -2.01
CA PHE A 42 -12.76 -2.09 -1.83
C PHE A 42 -12.25 -1.46 -3.13
N ASN A 43 -12.26 -0.14 -3.16
CA ASN A 43 -11.67 0.69 -4.21
C ASN A 43 -10.42 1.39 -3.67
N LEU A 44 -9.33 1.35 -4.42
CA LEU A 44 -8.08 2.05 -4.10
C LEU A 44 -7.85 3.18 -5.10
N TYR A 45 -7.91 4.42 -4.62
CA TYR A 45 -7.82 5.60 -5.47
C TYR A 45 -6.39 6.13 -5.57
N SER A 46 -5.74 6.36 -4.42
CA SER A 46 -4.42 6.96 -4.35
C SER A 46 -3.72 6.77 -3.02
N PHE A 47 -2.42 7.07 -2.98
CA PHE A 47 -1.63 7.23 -1.76
C PHE A 47 -0.36 8.02 -2.08
N ILE A 48 0.27 8.58 -1.06
CA ILE A 48 1.60 9.20 -1.15
C ILE A 48 2.63 8.15 -0.75
N THR A 49 3.75 8.04 -1.47
CA THR A 49 4.81 7.08 -1.14
C THR A 49 6.20 7.64 -1.43
N SER A 50 7.19 7.15 -0.71
CA SER A 50 8.60 7.50 -0.88
C SER A 50 9.48 6.28 -0.58
N SER A 51 10.66 6.19 -1.18
CA SER A 51 11.67 5.23 -0.71
C SER A 51 12.30 5.75 0.58
N ALA A 52 12.70 4.84 1.47
CA ALA A 52 13.43 5.21 2.68
C ALA A 52 14.92 5.46 2.41
N PHE A 53 15.55 4.69 1.50
CA PHE A 53 17.02 4.65 1.39
C PHE A 53 17.56 4.71 -0.04
N ARG A 54 16.76 4.41 -1.07
CA ARG A 54 17.28 4.28 -2.44
C ARG A 54 16.45 5.06 -3.45
N ASN A 55 17.13 5.83 -4.29
CA ASN A 55 16.48 6.42 -5.46
C ASN A 55 16.18 5.36 -6.52
N GLN A 56 15.08 5.56 -7.25
CA GLN A 56 14.58 4.64 -8.27
C GLN A 56 14.25 3.23 -7.73
N LEU A 57 13.83 3.12 -6.47
CA LEU A 57 13.31 1.86 -5.93
C LEU A 57 12.02 1.48 -6.67
N ARG A 58 11.95 0.29 -7.26
CA ARG A 58 10.78 -0.14 -8.04
C ARG A 58 9.70 -0.71 -7.10
N LEU A 59 8.62 0.04 -6.91
CA LEU A 59 7.41 -0.43 -6.22
C LEU A 59 6.46 -1.04 -7.23
N THR A 60 6.21 -2.33 -7.12
CA THR A 60 5.21 -3.08 -7.90
C THR A 60 3.95 -3.26 -7.07
N MET A 61 2.81 -3.14 -7.73
CA MET A 61 1.48 -3.30 -7.14
C MET A 61 0.67 -4.28 -7.97
N ILE A 62 -0.02 -5.19 -7.29
CA ILE A 62 -0.90 -6.18 -7.91
C ILE A 62 -2.25 -6.13 -7.19
N GLY A 63 -3.29 -5.70 -7.91
CA GLY A 63 -4.67 -5.69 -7.45
C GLY A 63 -5.42 -6.94 -7.90
N GLU A 64 -6.05 -7.62 -6.97
CA GLU A 64 -6.70 -8.91 -7.17
C GLU A 64 -8.17 -8.87 -6.73
N ARG A 65 -8.98 -9.72 -7.36
CA ARG A 65 -10.34 -10.05 -6.92
C ARG A 65 -10.56 -11.55 -7.09
N SER A 66 -10.87 -12.22 -5.98
CA SER A 66 -11.08 -13.67 -5.90
C SER A 66 -9.89 -14.44 -6.48
N SER A 67 -8.69 -14.04 -6.06
CA SER A 67 -7.39 -14.57 -6.52
C SER A 67 -7.07 -14.37 -8.01
N LYS A 68 -7.89 -13.62 -8.76
CA LYS A 68 -7.59 -13.22 -10.13
C LYS A 68 -6.94 -11.84 -10.11
N ILE A 69 -5.85 -11.67 -10.86
CA ILE A 69 -5.22 -10.37 -11.05
C ILE A 69 -6.07 -9.52 -12.01
N TRP A 70 -6.43 -8.32 -11.58
CA TRP A 70 -7.15 -7.33 -12.38
C TRP A 70 -6.30 -6.12 -12.73
N TYR A 71 -5.38 -5.76 -11.84
CA TYR A 71 -4.54 -4.58 -11.99
C TYR A 71 -3.09 -4.90 -11.66
N SER A 72 -2.18 -4.28 -12.41
CA SER A 72 -0.75 -4.32 -12.12
C SER A 72 -0.07 -3.04 -12.58
N ALA A 73 0.83 -2.50 -11.76
CA ALA A 73 1.65 -1.36 -12.13
C ALA A 73 2.96 -1.36 -11.34
N THR A 74 4.00 -0.72 -11.91
CA THR A 74 5.28 -0.50 -11.24
C THR A 74 5.67 0.97 -11.35
N TYR A 75 6.07 1.57 -10.23
CA TYR A 75 6.52 2.97 -10.17
C TYR A 75 7.92 3.08 -9.54
N PRO A 76 8.77 3.99 -10.04
CA PRO A 76 10.03 4.31 -9.38
C PRO A 76 9.79 5.26 -8.20
N LEU A 77 10.29 4.89 -7.02
CA LEU A 77 10.27 5.73 -5.82
C LEU A 77 11.62 6.40 -5.60
N TYR A 78 11.61 7.55 -4.94
CA TYR A 78 12.80 8.36 -4.64
C TYR A 78 12.85 8.66 -3.14
N THR A 79 14.02 8.97 -2.58
CA THR A 79 14.17 9.18 -1.12
C THR A 79 13.71 10.55 -0.63
N HIS A 80 13.85 11.57 -1.46
CA HIS A 80 13.58 12.96 -1.09
C HIS A 80 12.44 13.59 -1.90
N TRP A 81 11.75 12.80 -2.70
CA TRP A 81 10.60 13.22 -3.49
C TRP A 81 9.44 12.26 -3.27
N PRO A 82 8.64 12.47 -2.21
CA PRO A 82 7.38 11.76 -2.03
C PRO A 82 6.48 11.97 -3.24
N GLN A 83 5.86 10.90 -3.72
CA GLN A 83 5.04 10.91 -4.92
C GLN A 83 3.61 10.51 -4.59
N LEU A 84 2.66 11.24 -5.17
CA LEU A 84 1.27 10.81 -5.22
C LEU A 84 1.10 9.78 -6.34
N ILE A 85 0.77 8.55 -6.00
CA ILE A 85 0.39 7.51 -6.95
C ILE A 85 -1.14 7.50 -7.08
N LYS A 86 -1.64 7.58 -8.32
CA LYS A 86 -3.06 7.48 -8.67
C LYS A 86 -3.29 6.19 -9.45
N LEU A 87 -4.18 5.33 -8.97
CA LEU A 87 -4.39 3.97 -9.51
C LEU A 87 -5.82 3.75 -10.02
N ASN A 88 -6.83 4.14 -9.24
CA ASN A 88 -8.24 3.86 -9.49
C ASN A 88 -8.54 2.36 -9.69
N TYR A 89 -8.02 1.52 -8.78
CA TYR A 89 -8.30 0.08 -8.78
C TYR A 89 -9.65 -0.15 -8.11
N LEU A 90 -10.62 -0.67 -8.85
CA LEU A 90 -12.00 -0.79 -8.40
C LEU A 90 -12.36 -2.24 -8.08
N ASN A 91 -13.18 -2.44 -7.05
CA ASN A 91 -13.73 -3.75 -6.67
C ASN A 91 -12.68 -4.85 -6.49
N ILE A 92 -11.53 -4.53 -5.89
CA ILE A 92 -10.51 -5.51 -5.52
C ILE A 92 -10.77 -6.03 -4.10
N ASP A 93 -10.39 -7.27 -3.82
CA ASP A 93 -10.38 -7.82 -2.45
C ASP A 93 -8.97 -7.90 -1.87
N ARG A 94 -7.95 -7.64 -2.69
CA ARG A 94 -6.55 -7.63 -2.26
C ARG A 94 -5.71 -6.71 -3.14
N ILE A 95 -4.78 -5.99 -2.52
CA ILE A 95 -3.67 -5.29 -3.16
C ILE A 95 -2.37 -5.72 -2.50
N THR A 96 -1.39 -6.07 -3.33
CA THR A 96 -0.06 -6.49 -2.89
C THR A 96 0.98 -5.51 -3.41
N PHE A 97 1.78 -4.97 -2.50
CA PHE A 97 2.89 -4.06 -2.75
C PHE A 97 4.21 -4.80 -2.57
N SER A 98 5.07 -4.80 -3.57
CA SER A 98 6.38 -5.44 -3.52
C SER A 98 7.46 -4.52 -4.08
N ILE A 99 8.69 -4.70 -3.58
CA ILE A 99 9.86 -3.97 -4.04
C ILE A 99 10.97 -4.97 -4.33
N ILE A 100 11.90 -4.57 -5.19
CA ILE A 100 13.08 -5.37 -5.54
C ILE A 100 14.21 -4.97 -4.56
N ASP A 101 14.98 -5.95 -4.08
CA ASP A 101 16.22 -5.78 -3.27
C ASP A 101 16.07 -5.44 -1.77
N SER A 102 15.00 -5.88 -1.09
CA SER A 102 14.86 -5.77 0.39
C SER A 102 14.99 -4.34 0.96
N SER A 103 14.86 -3.31 0.10
CA SER A 103 14.88 -1.90 0.52
C SER A 103 13.62 -1.54 1.31
N LYS A 104 13.33 -0.27 1.56
CA LYS A 104 12.11 0.13 2.29
C LYS A 104 11.44 1.31 1.60
N PHE A 105 10.13 1.39 1.75
CA PHE A 105 9.25 2.47 1.33
C PHE A 105 8.27 2.80 2.45
N ALA A 106 7.88 4.06 2.51
CA ALA A 106 6.82 4.54 3.39
C ALA A 106 5.66 5.04 2.54
N MET A 107 4.44 4.86 3.05
CA MET A 107 3.18 5.25 2.45
C MET A 107 2.38 6.09 3.44
N ASP A 108 1.66 7.09 2.94
CA ASP A 108 0.76 7.94 3.72
C ASP A 108 -0.44 8.37 2.86
N ASN A 109 -1.48 8.92 3.49
CA ASN A 109 -2.69 9.43 2.85
C ASN A 109 -3.34 8.42 1.89
N LEU A 110 -3.42 7.17 2.34
CA LEU A 110 -4.13 6.11 1.62
C LEU A 110 -5.61 6.48 1.45
N CYS A 111 -6.07 6.53 0.21
CA CYS A 111 -7.44 6.84 -0.17
C CYS A 111 -8.14 5.57 -0.64
N ILE A 112 -9.03 5.04 0.20
CA ILE A 112 -9.75 3.79 0.01
C ILE A 112 -11.25 3.99 0.30
N SER A 113 -12.12 3.30 -0.42
CA SER A 113 -13.54 3.16 -0.07
C SER A 113 -13.97 1.70 -0.10
N MET A 114 -15.01 1.37 0.65
CA MET A 114 -15.70 0.07 0.56
C MET A 114 -16.79 0.12 -0.49
#